data_AF-A0A521X6S0-F1
#
_entry.id   AF-A0A521X6S0-F1
#
_cell.length_a   1.000
_cell.length_b   1.000
_cell.length_c   1.000
_cell.angle_alpha   90.00
_cell.angle_beta   90.00
_cell.angle_gamma   90.00
#
_symmetry.space_group_name_H-M   'P 1'
#
loop_
_entity.id
_entity.type
_entity.pdbx_description
1 polymer ?
#
loop_
_entity_poly.entity_id
_entity_poly.type
_entity_poly.pdbx_seq_one_letter_code
_entity_poly.pdbx_strand_id
1 'polypeptide(L)'
;MFKAYSDKLKTTSSFRNNVFKLLFVLPIFITLVVFFNEDNDEYSQAGNTSYAGENANPQCVAGTFDGESRAVNGESTLDGIKYNIRTPLNYDPTIAHPLLVVFSPAGSNRAKTEKKTALTLKATTAGFIVAYADHPELSPTSTIELGTIPDLIAKQWCVDKKRIFLTGHSDGGTAAMALAFMSGTKHIPNAIAPSAAGIDYQDLRDHKCPEPIPVMIMHSVNDRLFPKYGQQTSGWWAACNQCEPIPEKIGNGCMAYSGCAKGVKTWYCEGDKPHAQWPGINDTLLDFLVSVGR
;
A
#
# COMPACT_ATOMS: atom_id res chain seq x y z
N MET A 1 48.10 48.79 36.10
CA MET A 1 46.77 48.80 35.46
C MET A 1 46.63 47.76 34.33
N PHE A 2 47.33 46.61 34.40
CA PHE A 2 47.37 45.58 33.33
C PHE A 2 46.72 44.24 33.71
N LYS A 3 46.00 44.16 34.85
CA LYS A 3 45.32 42.94 35.30
C LYS A 3 43.81 42.92 34.99
N ALA A 4 43.23 44.04 34.57
CA ALA A 4 41.78 44.16 34.33
C ALA A 4 41.35 43.91 32.87
N TYR A 5 42.29 43.73 31.93
CA TYR A 5 41.96 43.54 30.51
C TYR A 5 41.99 42.08 30.03
N SER A 6 42.64 41.17 30.77
CA SER A 6 42.75 39.75 30.40
C SER A 6 41.49 38.95 30.73
N ASP A 7 40.77 39.30 31.80
CA ASP A 7 39.58 38.53 32.24
C ASP A 7 38.33 38.79 31.38
N LYS A 8 38.23 39.94 30.70
CA LYS A 8 37.12 40.25 29.78
C LYS A 8 37.22 39.55 28.42
N LEU A 9 38.41 39.13 28.02
CA LEU A 9 38.65 38.42 26.75
C LEU A 9 38.42 36.90 26.86
N LYS A 10 38.57 36.31 28.05
CA LYS A 10 38.26 34.89 28.29
C LYS A 10 36.76 34.61 28.37
N THR A 11 35.98 35.52 28.94
CA THR A 11 34.51 35.37 29.08
C THR A 11 33.77 35.55 27.75
N THR A 12 34.26 36.43 26.87
CA THR A 12 33.66 36.66 25.54
C THR A 12 33.99 35.55 24.54
N SER A 13 35.15 34.89 24.66
CA SER A 13 35.52 33.73 23.83
C SER A 13 34.64 32.50 24.11
N SER A 14 34.34 32.22 25.38
CA SER A 14 33.46 31.09 25.77
C SER A 14 32.02 31.29 25.30
N PHE A 15 31.48 32.51 25.45
CA PHE A 15 30.10 32.81 25.05
C PHE A 15 29.92 32.77 23.53
N ARG A 16 30.89 33.30 22.77
CA ARG A 16 30.86 33.27 21.30
C ARG A 16 30.99 31.85 20.75
N ASN A 17 31.81 30.99 21.38
CA ASN A 17 31.94 29.57 21.00
C ASN A 17 30.68 28.75 21.32
N ASN A 18 29.97 29.05 22.42
CA ASN A 18 28.73 28.36 22.74
C ASN A 18 27.56 28.77 21.83
N VAL A 19 27.47 30.06 21.46
CA VAL A 19 26.48 30.56 20.50
C VAL A 19 26.77 30.04 19.08
N PHE A 20 28.04 29.95 18.67
CA PHE A 20 28.43 29.36 17.38
C PHE A 20 28.13 27.85 17.31
N LYS A 21 28.36 27.10 18.40
CA LYS A 21 27.94 25.70 18.50
C LYS A 21 26.41 25.54 18.44
N LEU A 22 25.65 26.39 19.11
CA LEU A 22 24.18 26.32 19.09
C LEU A 22 23.58 26.67 17.71
N LEU A 23 24.15 27.65 17.00
CA LEU A 23 23.61 28.11 15.71
C LEU A 23 24.02 27.25 14.51
N PHE A 24 25.16 26.54 14.58
CA PHE A 24 25.64 25.72 13.45
C PHE A 24 25.64 24.21 13.74
N VAL A 25 25.94 23.77 14.96
CA VAL A 25 25.97 22.33 15.27
C VAL A 25 24.57 21.82 15.57
N LEU A 26 23.70 22.61 16.21
CA LEU A 26 22.34 22.17 16.54
C LEU A 26 21.47 21.92 15.29
N PRO A 27 21.45 22.78 14.24
CA PRO A 27 20.69 22.49 13.03
C PRO A 27 21.27 21.30 12.27
N ILE A 28 22.59 21.13 12.25
CA ILE A 28 23.28 19.96 11.65
C ILE A 28 22.96 18.68 12.42
N PHE A 29 22.93 18.74 13.75
CA PHE A 29 22.57 17.62 14.61
C PHE A 29 21.08 17.30 14.50
N ILE A 30 20.21 18.30 14.40
CA ILE A 30 18.77 18.10 14.14
C ILE A 30 18.57 17.53 12.73
N THR A 31 19.26 18.02 11.70
CA THR A 31 19.18 17.42 10.35
C THR A 31 19.74 16.01 10.37
N LEU A 32 20.90 15.75 10.98
CA LEU A 32 21.42 14.38 11.14
C LEU A 32 20.45 13.50 11.91
N VAL A 33 19.85 13.96 13.01
CA VAL A 33 18.84 13.20 13.77
C VAL A 33 17.56 13.00 12.96
N VAL A 34 17.14 13.94 12.12
CA VAL A 34 16.00 13.77 11.21
C VAL A 34 16.35 12.80 10.08
N PHE A 35 17.54 12.90 9.48
CA PHE A 35 18.06 11.98 8.48
C PHE A 35 18.27 10.56 9.05
N PHE A 36 18.73 10.43 10.30
CA PHE A 36 18.88 9.13 10.99
C PHE A 36 17.56 8.60 11.58
N ASN A 37 16.54 9.45 11.82
CA ASN A 37 15.21 9.00 12.24
C ASN A 37 14.29 8.65 11.06
N GLU A 38 14.61 9.06 9.83
CA GLU A 38 13.92 8.55 8.65
C GLU A 38 14.16 7.04 8.43
N ASP A 39 15.22 6.50 9.03
CA ASP A 39 15.56 5.07 9.09
C ASP A 39 15.12 4.40 10.40
N ASN A 40 14.11 4.92 11.12
CA ASN A 40 13.48 4.13 12.19
C ASN A 40 12.72 2.95 11.56
N ASP A 41 13.45 1.85 11.43
CA ASP A 41 13.07 0.47 11.09
C ASP A 41 11.99 -0.15 12.00
N GLU A 42 11.32 0.67 12.81
CA GLU A 42 10.13 0.27 13.54
C GLU A 42 8.98 0.08 12.54
N TYR A 43 8.84 -1.16 12.07
CA TYR A 43 7.73 -1.62 11.23
C TYR A 43 6.48 -1.88 12.08
N SER A 44 5.31 -1.88 11.44
CA SER A 44 4.05 -2.08 12.16
C SER A 44 3.98 -3.50 12.73
N GLN A 45 3.43 -3.64 13.93
CA GLN A 45 3.27 -4.95 14.56
C GLN A 45 2.44 -5.89 13.67
N ALA A 46 2.98 -7.08 13.40
CA ALA A 46 2.26 -8.17 12.76
C ALA A 46 1.42 -8.97 13.78
N GLY A 47 0.34 -9.60 13.30
CA GLY A 47 -0.55 -10.43 14.10
C GLY A 47 -0.30 -11.94 13.89
N ASN A 48 -0.84 -12.74 14.79
CA ASN A 48 -1.02 -14.18 14.57
C ASN A 48 -2.31 -14.41 13.79
N THR A 49 -2.30 -15.40 12.89
CA THR A 49 -3.49 -15.86 12.18
C THR A 49 -4.00 -17.18 12.75
N SER A 50 -5.29 -17.44 12.60
CA SER A 50 -5.88 -18.75 12.87
C SER A 50 -6.03 -19.53 11.57
N TYR A 51 -5.34 -20.66 11.45
CA TYR A 51 -5.46 -21.57 10.32
C TYR A 51 -6.56 -22.62 10.48
N ALA A 52 -7.48 -22.42 11.42
CA ALA A 52 -8.54 -23.40 11.68
C ALA A 52 -9.39 -23.60 10.42
N GLY A 53 -9.35 -24.82 9.86
CA GLY A 53 -10.08 -25.17 8.63
C GLY A 53 -9.32 -24.96 7.32
N GLU A 54 -8.09 -24.43 7.37
CA GLU A 54 -7.18 -24.41 6.22
C GLU A 54 -6.47 -25.77 6.11
N ASN A 55 -6.42 -26.32 4.89
CA ASN A 55 -5.69 -27.54 4.61
C ASN A 55 -4.32 -27.21 4.02
N ALA A 56 -3.32 -28.06 4.33
CA ALA A 56 -2.03 -27.99 3.68
C ALA A 56 -2.22 -28.00 2.16
N ASN A 57 -1.63 -27.02 1.49
CA ASN A 57 -1.78 -26.87 0.05
C ASN A 57 -0.71 -27.74 -0.64
N PRO A 58 -1.07 -28.61 -1.60
CA PRO A 58 -0.09 -29.45 -2.29
C PRO A 58 1.02 -28.69 -3.02
N GLN A 59 0.81 -27.41 -3.34
CA GLN A 59 1.82 -26.52 -3.93
C GLN A 59 2.74 -25.88 -2.87
N CYS A 60 2.36 -25.96 -1.60
CA CYS A 60 3.10 -25.46 -0.44
C CYS A 60 3.86 -26.61 0.23
N VAL A 61 4.96 -27.04 -0.39
CA VAL A 61 5.79 -28.11 0.16
C VAL A 61 6.81 -27.53 1.13
N ALA A 62 6.80 -28.02 2.38
CA ALA A 62 7.76 -27.61 3.41
C ALA A 62 9.21 -27.75 2.92
N GLY A 63 10.03 -26.72 3.13
CA GLY A 63 11.42 -26.67 2.68
C GLY A 63 11.62 -26.25 1.21
N THR A 64 10.55 -25.93 0.47
CA THR A 64 10.63 -25.36 -0.89
C THR A 64 10.73 -23.83 -0.87
N PHE A 65 10.23 -23.21 0.20
CA PHE A 65 10.15 -21.77 0.38
C PHE A 65 11.14 -21.34 1.46
N ASP A 66 12.08 -20.48 1.09
CA ASP A 66 13.09 -19.91 2.01
C ASP A 66 12.52 -18.73 2.83
N GLY A 67 11.29 -18.31 2.54
CA GLY A 67 10.61 -17.20 3.20
C GLY A 67 10.37 -17.47 4.67
N GLU A 68 10.99 -16.67 5.52
CA GLU A 68 10.86 -16.77 6.98
C GLU A 68 9.57 -16.13 7.50
N SER A 69 9.12 -16.61 8.67
CA SER A 69 8.08 -15.96 9.48
C SER A 69 8.66 -14.72 10.16
N ARG A 70 8.66 -13.57 9.47
CA ARG A 70 9.07 -12.26 9.99
C ARG A 70 8.78 -11.11 9.03
N ALA A 71 9.16 -9.91 9.46
CA ALA A 71 9.35 -8.76 8.58
C ALA A 71 10.65 -8.92 7.75
N VAL A 72 10.53 -8.73 6.44
CA VAL A 72 11.66 -8.63 5.51
C VAL A 72 11.67 -7.22 4.90
N ASN A 73 12.83 -6.58 4.90
CA ASN A 73 13.01 -5.22 4.43
C ASN A 73 13.97 -5.17 3.26
N GLY A 74 13.70 -4.28 2.29
CA GLY A 74 14.67 -3.94 1.25
C GLY A 74 14.79 -4.94 0.11
N GLU A 75 13.79 -5.81 -0.08
CA GLU A 75 13.66 -6.55 -1.34
C GLU A 75 13.52 -5.59 -2.51
N SER A 76 13.87 -6.04 -3.72
CA SER A 76 13.86 -5.18 -4.91
C SER A 76 13.35 -5.92 -6.13
N THR A 77 12.64 -5.20 -7.00
CA THR A 77 12.39 -5.64 -8.37
C THR A 77 13.68 -5.54 -9.20
N LEU A 78 13.64 -6.00 -10.46
CA LEU A 78 14.80 -5.98 -11.35
C LEU A 78 15.28 -4.55 -11.64
N ASP A 79 14.33 -3.63 -11.81
CA ASP A 79 14.59 -2.21 -12.09
C ASP A 79 14.77 -1.36 -10.82
N GLY A 80 14.91 -2.00 -9.65
CA GLY A 80 15.30 -1.32 -8.42
C GLY A 80 14.15 -0.78 -7.56
N ILE A 81 12.89 -1.11 -7.85
CA ILE A 81 11.76 -0.71 -7.00
C ILE A 81 11.83 -1.52 -5.71
N LYS A 82 12.09 -0.85 -4.58
CA LYS A 82 12.19 -1.52 -3.29
C LYS A 82 10.82 -1.83 -2.70
N TYR A 83 10.73 -2.94 -2.00
CA TYR A 83 9.55 -3.31 -1.23
C TYR A 83 9.90 -4.04 0.07
N ASN A 84 8.96 -3.98 1.01
CA ASN A 84 9.03 -4.63 2.31
C ASN A 84 7.92 -5.65 2.41
N ILE A 85 8.15 -6.76 3.10
CA ILE A 85 7.20 -7.86 3.25
C ILE A 85 6.90 -8.08 4.74
N ARG A 86 5.63 -8.32 5.05
CA ARG A 86 5.13 -8.67 6.38
C ARG A 86 4.33 -9.95 6.28
N THR A 87 4.63 -10.90 7.14
CA THR A 87 3.93 -12.18 7.25
C THR A 87 3.18 -12.27 8.58
N PRO A 88 2.20 -13.17 8.73
CA PRO A 88 1.71 -13.55 10.05
C PRO A 88 2.87 -14.00 10.94
N LEU A 89 2.84 -13.66 12.23
CA LEU A 89 3.90 -14.05 13.18
C LEU A 89 4.08 -15.58 13.29
N ASN A 90 3.03 -16.32 12.99
CA ASN A 90 2.98 -17.77 12.90
C ASN A 90 2.82 -18.25 11.45
N TYR A 91 3.50 -17.62 10.48
CA TYR A 91 3.49 -18.05 9.08
C TYR A 91 3.76 -19.56 8.93
N ASP A 92 2.91 -20.25 8.17
CA ASP A 92 3.03 -21.68 7.91
C ASP A 92 3.34 -21.89 6.42
N PRO A 93 4.56 -22.34 6.05
CA PRO A 93 4.95 -22.53 4.66
C PRO A 93 4.24 -23.69 3.97
N THR A 94 3.39 -24.44 4.68
CA THR A 94 2.54 -25.50 4.11
C THR A 94 1.14 -25.01 3.74
N ILE A 95 0.80 -23.77 4.12
CA ILE A 95 -0.48 -23.13 3.81
C ILE A 95 -0.27 -22.11 2.70
N ALA A 96 -1.19 -22.06 1.74
CA ALA A 96 -1.16 -21.02 0.72
C ALA A 96 -1.77 -19.75 1.31
N HIS A 97 -0.99 -18.67 1.36
CA HIS A 97 -1.41 -17.42 1.97
C HIS A 97 -1.92 -16.42 0.92
N PRO A 98 -3.01 -15.66 1.20
CA PRO A 98 -3.39 -14.54 0.36
C PRO A 98 -2.30 -13.45 0.42
N LEU A 99 -2.12 -12.73 -0.69
CA LEU A 99 -1.14 -11.65 -0.82
C LEU A 99 -1.85 -10.31 -1.04
N LEU A 100 -1.53 -9.32 -0.22
CA LEU A 100 -1.93 -7.93 -0.41
C LEU A 100 -0.69 -7.08 -0.75
N VAL A 101 -0.67 -6.47 -1.93
CA VAL A 101 0.37 -5.51 -2.31
C VAL A 101 -0.18 -4.10 -2.19
N VAL A 102 0.56 -3.24 -1.49
CA VAL A 102 0.20 -1.85 -1.16
C VAL A 102 1.22 -0.92 -1.81
N PHE A 103 0.79 -0.18 -2.83
CA PHE A 103 1.64 0.77 -3.54
C PHE A 103 1.64 2.15 -2.87
N SER A 104 2.83 2.75 -2.77
CA SER A 104 3.02 4.05 -2.14
C SER A 104 2.43 5.20 -2.96
N PRO A 105 1.88 6.26 -2.32
CA PRO A 105 1.53 7.50 -2.99
C PRO A 105 2.77 8.27 -3.46
N ALA A 106 2.55 9.27 -4.31
CA ALA A 106 3.58 10.16 -4.84
C ALA A 106 4.55 10.65 -3.76
N GLY A 107 5.85 10.48 -4.00
CA GLY A 107 6.92 10.93 -3.10
C GLY A 107 7.05 10.18 -1.78
N SER A 108 6.29 9.10 -1.57
CA SER A 108 6.38 8.24 -0.39
C SER A 108 7.24 7.00 -0.67
N ASN A 109 7.45 6.19 0.37
CA ASN A 109 8.15 4.92 0.31
C ASN A 109 7.41 3.84 1.11
N ARG A 110 7.83 2.58 0.94
CA ARG A 110 7.26 1.40 1.60
C ARG A 110 7.08 1.54 3.11
N ALA A 111 8.06 2.13 3.82
CA ALA A 111 8.01 2.28 5.27
C ALA A 111 7.00 3.35 5.72
N LYS A 112 6.98 4.51 5.03
CA LYS A 112 6.00 5.58 5.28
C LYS A 112 4.58 5.10 4.95
N THR A 113 4.43 4.32 3.88
CA THR A 113 3.14 3.76 3.45
C THR A 113 2.61 2.70 4.41
N GLU A 114 3.47 1.83 4.94
CA GLU A 114 3.10 0.88 6.00
C GLU A 114 2.51 1.61 7.21
N LYS A 115 3.20 2.63 7.72
CA LYS A 115 2.73 3.43 8.86
C LYS A 115 1.45 4.20 8.54
N LYS A 116 1.36 4.81 7.35
CA LYS A 116 0.19 5.62 6.92
C LYS A 116 -1.08 4.79 6.77
N THR A 117 -0.97 3.58 6.24
CA THR A 117 -2.13 2.72 5.97
C THR A 117 -2.54 1.90 7.18
N ALA A 118 -1.61 1.57 8.09
CA ALA A 118 -1.86 0.76 9.29
C ALA A 118 -2.57 -0.59 8.98
N LEU A 119 -2.24 -1.20 7.84
CA LEU A 119 -2.85 -2.45 7.38
C LEU A 119 -2.19 -3.69 7.98
N THR A 120 -0.90 -3.63 8.33
CA THR A 120 -0.08 -4.79 8.69
C THR A 120 -0.74 -5.69 9.74
N LEU A 121 -1.11 -5.15 10.90
CA LEU A 121 -1.66 -5.94 12.00
C LEU A 121 -2.93 -6.70 11.57
N LYS A 122 -3.89 -5.99 10.98
CA LYS A 122 -5.19 -6.58 10.62
C LYS A 122 -5.07 -7.57 9.47
N ALA A 123 -4.31 -7.22 8.44
CA ALA A 123 -4.12 -8.09 7.27
C ALA A 123 -3.37 -9.38 7.65
N THR A 124 -2.30 -9.29 8.43
CA THR A 124 -1.56 -10.49 8.89
C THR A 124 -2.37 -11.34 9.85
N THR A 125 -3.22 -10.74 10.69
CA THR A 125 -4.20 -11.48 11.53
C THR A 125 -5.22 -12.24 10.68
N ALA A 126 -5.60 -11.68 9.52
CA ALA A 126 -6.44 -12.36 8.54
C ALA A 126 -5.68 -13.35 7.63
N GLY A 127 -4.41 -13.63 7.94
CA GLY A 127 -3.58 -14.60 7.24
C GLY A 127 -2.86 -14.05 6.00
N PHE A 128 -2.94 -12.76 5.70
CA PHE A 128 -2.27 -12.20 4.53
C PHE A 128 -0.77 -12.10 4.72
N ILE A 129 -0.04 -12.39 3.64
CA ILE A 129 1.26 -11.77 3.39
C ILE A 129 0.98 -10.36 2.85
N VAL A 130 1.67 -9.35 3.37
CA VAL A 130 1.50 -7.95 2.95
C VAL A 130 2.82 -7.43 2.40
N ALA A 131 2.78 -6.84 1.21
CA ALA A 131 3.93 -6.17 0.61
C ALA A 131 3.67 -4.67 0.49
N TYR A 132 4.64 -3.84 0.91
CA TYR A 132 4.61 -2.40 0.71
C TYR A 132 5.71 -2.03 -0.27
N ALA A 133 5.37 -1.38 -1.38
CA ALA A 133 6.32 -1.01 -2.41
C ALA A 133 6.57 0.50 -2.41
N ASP A 134 7.79 0.91 -2.73
CA ASP A 134 8.15 2.31 -2.96
C ASP A 134 7.38 2.90 -4.14
N HIS A 135 7.31 4.23 -4.19
CA HIS A 135 6.74 4.96 -5.32
C HIS A 135 7.84 5.21 -6.37
N PRO A 136 7.82 4.54 -7.55
CA PRO A 136 8.63 4.96 -8.69
C PRO A 136 8.02 6.21 -9.34
N GLU A 137 8.74 6.87 -10.25
CA GLU A 137 8.08 7.79 -11.17
C GLU A 137 6.98 7.04 -11.93
N LEU A 138 5.73 7.54 -11.88
CA LEU A 138 4.60 6.83 -12.42
C LEU A 138 4.62 6.86 -13.96
N SER A 139 4.76 5.69 -14.56
CA SER A 139 4.80 5.50 -16.02
C SER A 139 4.28 4.10 -16.37
N PRO A 140 3.97 3.82 -17.65
CA PRO A 140 3.61 2.47 -18.06
C PRO A 140 4.66 1.42 -17.69
N THR A 141 5.94 1.72 -17.90
CA THR A 141 7.05 0.81 -17.61
C THR A 141 7.17 0.51 -16.12
N SER A 142 7.19 1.55 -15.28
CA SER A 142 7.28 1.36 -13.82
C SER A 142 6.04 0.72 -13.23
N THR A 143 4.86 0.95 -13.82
CA THR A 143 3.61 0.26 -13.43
C THR A 143 3.69 -1.23 -13.75
N ILE A 144 4.17 -1.61 -14.94
CA ILE A 144 4.39 -3.02 -15.29
C ILE A 144 5.41 -3.66 -14.34
N GLU A 145 6.47 -2.95 -13.97
CA GLU A 145 7.47 -3.43 -13.02
C GLU A 145 6.87 -3.66 -11.61
N LEU A 146 6.04 -2.75 -11.11
CA LEU A 146 5.28 -2.95 -9.86
C LEU A 146 4.43 -4.23 -9.91
N GLY A 147 3.88 -4.54 -11.08
CA GLY A 147 3.11 -5.76 -11.33
C GLY A 147 3.93 -7.06 -11.23
N THR A 148 5.26 -6.99 -11.17
CA THR A 148 6.13 -8.18 -11.02
C THR A 148 6.30 -8.61 -9.56
N ILE A 149 6.01 -7.71 -8.59
CA ILE A 149 6.22 -7.95 -7.16
C ILE A 149 5.52 -9.23 -6.67
N PRO A 150 4.25 -9.52 -7.03
CA PRO A 150 3.59 -10.76 -6.60
C PRO A 150 4.36 -12.03 -7.00
N ASP A 151 4.89 -12.09 -8.22
CA ASP A 151 5.65 -13.24 -8.70
C ASP A 151 7.00 -13.37 -8.02
N LEU A 152 7.65 -12.24 -7.68
CA LEU A 152 8.90 -12.25 -6.92
C LEU A 152 8.69 -12.79 -5.50
N ILE A 153 7.60 -12.40 -4.85
CA ILE A 153 7.22 -12.91 -3.52
C ILE A 153 6.84 -14.39 -3.60
N ALA A 154 6.07 -14.80 -4.60
CA ALA A 154 5.66 -16.20 -4.78
C ALA A 154 6.82 -17.17 -5.08
N LYS A 155 8.03 -16.69 -5.35
CA LYS A 155 9.25 -17.52 -5.42
C LYS A 155 9.81 -17.86 -4.04
N GLN A 156 9.52 -17.05 -3.03
CA GLN A 156 10.12 -17.15 -1.70
C GLN A 156 9.11 -17.54 -0.61
N TRP A 157 7.83 -17.18 -0.76
CA TRP A 157 6.75 -17.54 0.16
C TRP A 157 5.65 -18.34 -0.55
N CYS A 158 4.92 -19.17 0.19
CA CYS A 158 3.78 -19.88 -0.38
C CYS A 158 2.56 -18.98 -0.52
N VAL A 159 2.50 -18.29 -1.66
CA VAL A 159 1.39 -17.41 -2.03
C VAL A 159 0.30 -18.20 -2.73
N ASP A 160 -0.94 -18.00 -2.31
CA ASP A 160 -2.12 -18.39 -3.06
C ASP A 160 -2.29 -17.46 -4.27
N LYS A 161 -1.91 -17.95 -5.45
CA LYS A 161 -1.99 -17.18 -6.71
C LYS A 161 -3.42 -16.84 -7.14
N LYS A 162 -4.45 -17.38 -6.47
CA LYS A 162 -5.86 -17.00 -6.68
C LYS A 162 -6.34 -15.93 -5.70
N ARG A 163 -5.48 -15.50 -4.77
CA ARG A 163 -5.77 -14.47 -3.76
C ARG A 163 -4.67 -13.41 -3.73
N ILE A 164 -4.33 -12.88 -4.90
CA ILE A 164 -3.44 -11.73 -5.04
C ILE A 164 -4.28 -10.47 -5.21
N PHE A 165 -4.09 -9.52 -4.30
CA PHE A 165 -4.87 -8.30 -4.21
C PHE A 165 -3.98 -7.07 -4.24
N LEU A 166 -4.44 -6.02 -4.92
CA LEU A 166 -3.70 -4.77 -5.05
C LEU A 166 -4.47 -3.61 -4.43
N THR A 167 -3.77 -2.77 -3.68
CA THR A 167 -4.28 -1.51 -3.16
C THR A 167 -3.16 -0.48 -3.16
N GLY A 168 -3.51 0.75 -2.84
CA GLY A 168 -2.61 1.88 -2.81
C GLY A 168 -3.40 3.16 -2.73
N HIS A 169 -2.69 4.27 -2.58
CA HIS A 169 -3.30 5.58 -2.42
C HIS A 169 -2.70 6.58 -3.41
N SER A 170 -3.51 7.49 -3.97
CA SER A 170 -3.04 8.48 -4.96
C SER A 170 -2.37 7.76 -6.13
N ASP A 171 -1.12 8.09 -6.48
CA ASP A 171 -0.34 7.36 -7.50
C ASP A 171 -0.25 5.85 -7.26
N GLY A 172 -0.21 5.40 -6.00
CA GLY A 172 -0.28 3.97 -5.68
C GLY A 172 -1.65 3.36 -5.97
N GLY A 173 -2.73 4.14 -5.81
CA GLY A 173 -4.08 3.76 -6.20
C GLY A 173 -4.22 3.71 -7.73
N THR A 174 -3.61 4.67 -8.42
CA THR A 174 -3.49 4.69 -9.88
C THR A 174 -2.78 3.44 -10.38
N ALA A 175 -1.61 3.09 -9.81
CA ALA A 175 -0.88 1.88 -10.17
C ALA A 175 -1.69 0.60 -9.92
N ALA A 176 -2.35 0.49 -8.75
CA ALA A 176 -3.21 -0.65 -8.43
C ALA A 176 -4.35 -0.83 -9.44
N MET A 177 -4.99 0.26 -9.86
CA MET A 177 -6.07 0.22 -10.84
C MET A 177 -5.56 -0.07 -12.26
N ALA A 178 -4.48 0.58 -12.66
CA ALA A 178 -3.88 0.44 -13.97
C ALA A 178 -3.41 -1.00 -14.24
N LEU A 179 -2.83 -1.66 -13.23
CA LEU A 179 -2.44 -3.07 -13.31
C LEU A 179 -3.60 -4.04 -13.60
N ALA A 180 -4.85 -3.62 -13.42
CA ALA A 180 -6.01 -4.45 -13.70
C ALA A 180 -6.53 -4.35 -15.13
N PHE A 181 -6.14 -3.33 -15.91
CA PHE A 181 -6.63 -3.13 -17.28
C PHE A 181 -5.54 -2.88 -18.33
N MET A 182 -4.31 -2.53 -17.91
CA MET A 182 -3.23 -2.24 -18.85
C MET A 182 -2.77 -3.49 -19.61
N SER A 183 -2.47 -3.32 -20.89
CA SER A 183 -1.79 -4.36 -21.69
C SER A 183 -0.34 -4.51 -21.24
N GLY A 184 0.19 -5.74 -21.28
CA GLY A 184 1.58 -6.03 -20.89
C GLY A 184 1.78 -6.46 -19.44
N THR A 185 0.74 -6.41 -18.62
CA THR A 185 0.74 -7.05 -17.30
C THR A 185 0.63 -8.56 -17.47
N LYS A 186 1.58 -9.33 -16.90
CA LYS A 186 1.58 -10.80 -17.01
C LYS A 186 0.41 -11.46 -16.29
N HIS A 187 -0.10 -10.82 -15.23
CA HIS A 187 -1.17 -11.33 -14.39
C HIS A 187 -2.17 -10.21 -14.05
N ILE A 188 -3.46 -10.50 -14.20
CA ILE A 188 -4.54 -9.65 -13.69
C ILE A 188 -4.71 -10.01 -12.21
N PRO A 189 -4.76 -9.03 -11.29
CA PRO A 189 -5.01 -9.29 -9.88
C PRO A 189 -6.40 -9.89 -9.65
N ASN A 190 -6.56 -10.66 -8.57
CA ASN A 190 -7.84 -11.28 -8.23
C ASN A 190 -8.86 -10.26 -7.71
N ALA A 191 -8.40 -9.19 -7.06
CA ALA A 191 -9.22 -8.01 -6.79
C ALA A 191 -8.33 -6.78 -6.61
N ILE A 192 -8.93 -5.61 -6.82
CA ILE A 192 -8.28 -4.33 -6.54
C ILE A 192 -9.12 -3.49 -5.57
N ALA A 193 -8.44 -2.69 -4.75
CA ALA A 193 -9.08 -1.73 -3.88
C ALA A 193 -8.34 -0.38 -3.87
N PRO A 194 -8.30 0.37 -4.98
CA PRO A 194 -7.55 1.62 -5.05
C PRO A 194 -8.19 2.74 -4.24
N SER A 195 -7.36 3.57 -3.60
CA SER A 195 -7.78 4.78 -2.89
C SER A 195 -7.31 6.04 -3.61
N ALA A 196 -8.20 7.02 -3.77
CA ALA A 196 -7.87 8.35 -4.29
C ALA A 196 -7.06 8.32 -5.61
N ALA A 197 -7.33 7.34 -6.46
CA ALA A 197 -6.59 7.15 -7.71
C ALA A 197 -6.81 8.33 -8.67
N GLY A 198 -5.74 8.74 -9.33
CA GLY A 198 -5.72 9.82 -10.32
C GLY A 198 -6.08 9.35 -11.72
N ILE A 199 -7.09 8.47 -11.84
CA ILE A 199 -7.65 8.00 -13.12
C ILE A 199 -9.13 8.38 -13.11
N ASP A 200 -9.61 9.00 -14.18
CA ASP A 200 -11.01 9.39 -14.35
C ASP A 200 -11.71 8.56 -15.44
N TYR A 201 -12.97 8.88 -15.74
CA TYR A 201 -13.68 8.20 -16.83
C TYR A 201 -13.07 8.48 -18.22
N GLN A 202 -12.55 9.69 -18.46
CA GLN A 202 -11.97 10.05 -19.76
C GLN A 202 -10.71 9.25 -20.06
N ASP A 203 -9.91 8.99 -19.03
CA ASP A 203 -8.74 8.11 -19.12
C ASP A 203 -9.16 6.68 -19.48
N LEU A 204 -10.30 6.21 -18.96
CA LEU A 204 -10.79 4.83 -19.10
C LEU A 204 -11.68 4.56 -20.33
N ARG A 205 -12.27 5.60 -20.94
CA ARG A 205 -13.37 5.43 -21.91
C ARG A 205 -13.00 4.59 -23.13
N ASP A 206 -11.73 4.64 -23.54
CA ASP A 206 -11.22 3.96 -24.74
C ASP A 206 -10.51 2.62 -24.39
N HIS A 207 -10.43 2.27 -23.10
CA HIS A 207 -9.88 0.99 -22.66
C HIS A 207 -10.90 -0.14 -22.84
N LYS A 208 -10.40 -1.26 -23.38
CA LYS A 208 -11.15 -2.51 -23.38
C LYS A 208 -11.34 -2.98 -21.94
N CYS A 209 -12.57 -3.32 -21.57
CA CYS A 209 -12.84 -3.92 -20.28
C CYS A 209 -12.02 -5.20 -20.08
N PRO A 210 -11.33 -5.36 -18.94
CA PRO A 210 -10.75 -6.63 -18.56
C PRO A 210 -11.86 -7.66 -18.29
N GLU A 211 -11.47 -8.92 -18.10
CA GLU A 211 -12.40 -9.92 -17.57
C GLU A 211 -12.93 -9.46 -16.20
N PRO A 212 -14.21 -9.74 -15.86
CA PRO A 212 -14.78 -9.27 -14.60
C PRO A 212 -13.96 -9.69 -13.38
N ILE A 213 -13.60 -8.72 -12.54
CA ILE A 213 -12.90 -8.92 -11.26
C ILE A 213 -13.57 -8.11 -10.14
N PRO A 214 -13.49 -8.55 -8.89
CA PRO A 214 -13.90 -7.73 -7.75
C PRO A 214 -13.12 -6.41 -7.65
N VAL A 215 -13.84 -5.30 -7.44
CA VAL A 215 -13.27 -3.95 -7.30
C VAL A 215 -13.93 -3.19 -6.15
N MET A 216 -13.12 -2.58 -5.28
CA MET A 216 -13.58 -1.59 -4.31
C MET A 216 -12.91 -0.23 -4.60
N ILE A 217 -13.66 0.72 -5.13
CA ILE A 217 -13.15 2.09 -5.31
C ILE A 217 -13.32 2.86 -4.00
N MET A 218 -12.23 3.37 -3.44
CA MET A 218 -12.27 4.23 -2.26
C MET A 218 -11.91 5.67 -2.66
N HIS A 219 -12.77 6.64 -2.42
CA HIS A 219 -12.48 8.03 -2.76
C HIS A 219 -13.19 8.98 -1.81
N SER A 220 -12.61 10.16 -1.58
CA SER A 220 -13.23 11.14 -0.69
C SER A 220 -13.99 12.20 -1.47
N VAL A 221 -15.15 12.62 -0.95
CA VAL A 221 -15.87 13.79 -1.46
C VAL A 221 -15.08 15.09 -1.24
N ASN A 222 -14.17 15.11 -0.27
CA ASN A 222 -13.30 16.24 0.05
C ASN A 222 -11.94 16.17 -0.69
N ASP A 223 -11.78 15.24 -1.64
CA ASP A 223 -10.64 15.22 -2.54
C ASP A 223 -10.73 16.36 -3.55
N ARG A 224 -9.93 17.41 -3.33
CA ARG A 224 -9.85 18.57 -4.22
C ARG A 224 -8.87 18.37 -5.37
N LEU A 225 -8.02 17.34 -5.31
CA LEU A 225 -7.07 17.04 -6.37
C LEU A 225 -7.75 16.25 -7.49
N PHE A 226 -8.58 15.26 -7.13
CA PHE A 226 -9.29 14.37 -8.06
C PHE A 226 -10.81 14.37 -7.83
N PRO A 227 -11.47 15.53 -8.00
CA PRO A 227 -12.89 15.65 -7.69
C PRO A 227 -13.73 14.72 -8.57
N LYS A 228 -14.57 13.89 -7.94
CA LYS A 228 -15.50 12.93 -8.57
C LYS A 228 -14.87 11.72 -9.28
N TYR A 229 -13.55 11.58 -9.29
CA TYR A 229 -12.88 10.49 -10.00
C TYR A 229 -13.32 9.12 -9.47
N GLY A 230 -13.51 8.99 -8.15
CA GLY A 230 -14.02 7.76 -7.54
C GLY A 230 -15.40 7.34 -8.04
N GLN A 231 -16.35 8.29 -8.11
CA GLN A 231 -17.68 8.01 -8.65
C GLN A 231 -17.61 7.57 -10.11
N GLN A 232 -16.87 8.30 -10.94
CA GLN A 232 -16.69 8.04 -12.36
C GLN A 232 -16.08 6.66 -12.63
N THR A 233 -14.96 6.35 -11.96
CA THR A 233 -14.28 5.06 -12.09
C THR A 233 -15.10 3.91 -11.54
N SER A 234 -15.86 4.10 -10.46
CA SER A 234 -16.77 3.06 -9.96
C SER A 234 -17.86 2.70 -10.97
N GLY A 235 -18.38 3.69 -11.70
CA GLY A 235 -19.37 3.45 -12.76
C GLY A 235 -18.77 2.71 -13.95
N TRP A 236 -17.53 3.06 -14.35
CA TRP A 236 -16.82 2.32 -15.40
C TRP A 236 -16.56 0.86 -15.00
N TRP A 237 -16.09 0.62 -13.77
CA TRP A 237 -15.89 -0.74 -13.27
C TRP A 237 -17.19 -1.53 -13.16
N ALA A 238 -18.28 -0.90 -12.73
CA ALA A 238 -19.60 -1.53 -12.71
C ALA A 238 -20.05 -1.94 -14.13
N ALA A 239 -19.83 -1.08 -15.12
CA ALA A 239 -20.12 -1.40 -16.52
C ALA A 239 -19.24 -2.55 -17.04
N CYS A 240 -17.92 -2.53 -16.78
CA CYS A 240 -17.02 -3.61 -17.18
C CYS A 240 -17.35 -4.95 -16.49
N ASN A 241 -17.78 -4.90 -15.23
CA ASN A 241 -18.25 -6.06 -14.48
C ASN A 241 -19.71 -6.43 -14.80
N GLN A 242 -20.36 -5.73 -15.73
CA GLN A 242 -21.74 -5.99 -16.18
C GLN A 242 -22.74 -5.99 -15.02
N CYS A 243 -22.56 -5.09 -14.06
CA CYS A 243 -23.47 -4.90 -12.95
C CYS A 243 -24.70 -4.09 -13.36
N GLU A 244 -25.75 -4.15 -12.54
CA GLU A 244 -26.82 -3.17 -12.56
C GLU A 244 -26.26 -1.77 -12.28
N PRO A 245 -26.76 -0.71 -12.95
CA PRO A 245 -26.11 0.60 -12.97
C PRO A 245 -26.31 1.43 -11.69
N ILE A 246 -27.24 1.03 -10.81
CA ILE A 246 -27.59 1.78 -9.60
C ILE A 246 -27.06 1.01 -8.39
N PRO A 247 -26.08 1.56 -7.64
CA PRO A 247 -25.57 0.89 -6.47
C PRO A 247 -26.45 1.17 -5.24
N GLU A 248 -26.48 0.21 -4.31
CA GLU A 248 -27.23 0.29 -3.06
C GLU A 248 -26.28 0.53 -1.87
N LYS A 249 -26.72 1.26 -0.85
CA LYS A 249 -25.90 1.52 0.35
C LYS A 249 -25.77 0.24 1.18
N ILE A 250 -24.53 -0.10 1.57
CA ILE A 250 -24.21 -1.30 2.36
C ILE A 250 -23.58 -1.01 3.73
N GLY A 251 -23.13 0.23 3.98
CA GLY A 251 -22.59 0.68 5.28
C GLY A 251 -21.19 1.29 5.18
N ASN A 252 -20.71 1.95 6.24
CA ASN A 252 -19.35 2.54 6.33
C ASN A 252 -18.96 3.47 5.15
N GLY A 253 -19.92 4.20 4.59
CA GLY A 253 -19.72 5.06 3.43
C GLY A 253 -19.69 4.31 2.09
N CYS A 254 -19.92 3.00 2.09
CA CYS A 254 -19.90 2.16 0.90
C CYS A 254 -21.27 1.91 0.29
N MET A 255 -21.26 1.81 -1.04
CA MET A 255 -22.34 1.38 -1.90
C MET A 255 -21.87 0.19 -2.75
N ALA A 256 -22.78 -0.74 -3.06
CA ALA A 256 -22.49 -1.92 -3.86
C ALA A 256 -23.37 -1.96 -5.11
N TYR A 257 -22.76 -2.21 -6.26
CA TYR A 257 -23.48 -2.57 -7.47
C TYR A 257 -23.89 -4.05 -7.41
N SER A 258 -25.11 -4.36 -7.84
CA SER A 258 -25.68 -5.71 -7.82
C SER A 258 -25.66 -6.34 -9.22
N GLY A 259 -25.96 -7.63 -9.33
CA GLY A 259 -26.12 -8.30 -10.63
C GLY A 259 -24.86 -8.46 -11.48
N CYS A 260 -23.67 -8.23 -10.93
CA CYS A 260 -22.41 -8.30 -11.67
C CYS A 260 -22.12 -9.70 -12.24
N ALA A 261 -21.51 -9.75 -13.43
CA ALA A 261 -21.10 -10.98 -14.08
C ALA A 261 -20.13 -11.80 -13.23
N LYS A 262 -20.19 -13.13 -13.37
CA LYS A 262 -19.36 -14.09 -12.61
C LYS A 262 -19.47 -13.96 -11.07
N GLY A 263 -20.48 -13.25 -10.57
CA GLY A 263 -20.67 -13.04 -9.13
C GLY A 263 -19.62 -12.14 -8.48
N VAL A 264 -18.87 -11.35 -9.26
CA VAL A 264 -17.86 -10.43 -8.71
C VAL A 264 -18.52 -9.29 -7.94
N LYS A 265 -17.77 -8.66 -7.03
CA LYS A 265 -18.27 -7.53 -6.22
C LYS A 265 -17.68 -6.22 -6.72
N THR A 266 -18.53 -5.24 -7.02
CA THR A 266 -18.10 -3.87 -7.34
C THR A 266 -18.65 -2.92 -6.30
N TRP A 267 -17.78 -2.32 -5.49
CA TRP A 267 -18.15 -1.39 -4.42
C TRP A 267 -17.55 0.00 -4.66
N TYR A 268 -18.27 1.04 -4.26
CA TYR A 268 -17.78 2.41 -4.15
C TYR A 268 -17.91 2.89 -2.71
N CYS A 269 -16.79 3.22 -2.07
CA CYS A 269 -16.72 3.72 -0.71
C CYS A 269 -16.32 5.20 -0.72
N GLU A 270 -17.26 6.06 -0.36
CA GLU A 270 -17.09 7.50 -0.31
C GLU A 270 -16.75 7.96 1.12
N GLY A 271 -15.56 8.55 1.28
CA GLY A 271 -15.09 9.13 2.53
C GLY A 271 -15.15 10.66 2.57
N ASP A 272 -14.64 11.24 3.65
CA ASP A 272 -14.64 12.69 3.89
C ASP A 272 -13.24 13.28 4.14
N LYS A 273 -12.18 12.50 3.95
CA LYS A 273 -10.80 12.91 4.24
C LYS A 273 -10.20 13.78 3.12
N PRO A 274 -9.26 14.69 3.41
CA PRO A 274 -8.47 15.36 2.37
C PRO A 274 -7.69 14.33 1.53
N HIS A 275 -7.35 14.68 0.27
CA HIS A 275 -6.60 13.81 -0.65
C HIS A 275 -5.41 13.10 0.01
N ALA A 276 -4.60 13.84 0.78
CA ALA A 276 -3.37 13.32 1.37
C ALA A 276 -3.57 12.26 2.48
N GLN A 277 -4.79 12.01 2.93
CA GLN A 277 -5.09 11.11 4.03
C GLN A 277 -5.65 9.77 3.54
N TRP A 278 -5.20 8.68 4.16
CA TRP A 278 -5.77 7.36 3.94
C TRP A 278 -7.23 7.31 4.46
N PRO A 279 -8.17 6.63 3.78
CA PRO A 279 -9.59 6.64 4.15
C PRO A 279 -9.91 6.08 5.54
N GLY A 280 -9.05 5.22 6.10
CA GLY A 280 -9.22 4.67 7.46
C GLY A 280 -10.31 3.60 7.59
N ILE A 281 -10.80 3.04 6.48
CA ILE A 281 -11.83 1.97 6.45
C ILE A 281 -11.21 0.57 6.34
N ASN A 282 -10.11 0.32 7.04
CA ASN A 282 -9.30 -0.91 6.89
C ASN A 282 -10.09 -2.19 7.14
N ASP A 283 -11.05 -2.18 8.08
CA ASP A 283 -11.93 -3.34 8.33
C ASP A 283 -12.79 -3.65 7.11
N THR A 284 -13.49 -2.65 6.57
CA THR A 284 -14.29 -2.79 5.37
C THR A 284 -13.46 -3.26 4.17
N LEU A 285 -12.24 -2.72 4.02
CA LEU A 285 -11.30 -3.14 2.97
C LEU A 285 -10.92 -4.62 3.11
N LEU A 286 -10.49 -5.05 4.29
CA LEU A 286 -10.07 -6.44 4.50
C LEU A 286 -11.24 -7.41 4.41
N ASP A 287 -12.41 -7.06 4.94
CA ASP A 287 -13.64 -7.85 4.80
C ASP A 287 -14.01 -8.03 3.32
N PHE A 288 -13.91 -6.98 2.52
CA PHE A 288 -14.10 -7.05 1.08
C PHE A 288 -13.13 -8.06 0.45
N LEU A 289 -11.82 -7.91 0.69
CA LEU A 289 -10.79 -8.79 0.11
C LEU A 289 -10.95 -10.26 0.53
N VAL A 290 -11.21 -10.52 1.82
CA VAL A 290 -11.49 -11.87 2.33
C VAL A 290 -12.74 -12.47 1.68
N SER A 291 -13.76 -11.65 1.44
CA SER A 291 -15.04 -12.12 0.89
C SER A 291 -15.00 -12.44 -0.61
N VAL A 292 -13.96 -12.02 -1.33
CA VAL A 292 -13.82 -12.22 -2.79
C VAL A 292 -12.66 -13.16 -3.14
N GLY A 293 -11.87 -13.57 -2.16
CA GLY A 293 -10.77 -14.51 -2.33
C GLY A 293 -11.13 -15.99 -2.16
N ARG A 294 -12.40 -16.34 -1.90
CA ARG A 294 -12.82 -17.72 -1.61
C ARG A 294 -13.29 -18.45 -2.87
#